data_AF-A0A529UZQ7-F1
#
_entry.id   AF-A0A529UZQ7-F1
#
_cell.length_a   1.000
_cell.length_b   1.000
_cell.length_c   1.000
_cell.angle_alpha   90.00
_cell.angle_beta   90.00
_cell.angle_gamma   90.00
#
_symmetry.space_group_name_H-M   'P 1'
#
loop_
_entity.id
_entity.type
_entity.pdbx_description
1 polymer ?
#
loop_
_entity_poly.entity_id
_entity_poly.type
_entity_poly.pdbx_seq_one_letter_code
_entity_poly.pdbx_strand_id
1 'polypeptide(L)'
;MEGALETGRFFVTHPFILWQPNIFELLENGGPGTDGAVLSADEWFERCIALAAHDIAQQFGCSVSLSKLRTAEARMFWSRDLKRIDFAGRGNRPDAYKRAGFLAYWLRRRIVVNETTPSPGVAYDAPGGTARRANFVAYASDIVAFMIGFQLSCYYSLGNHLKDANVSSRIQSSVEYTYLMDVSRLMRMNNVSPHALYLIYRSIFLSNEYDTDLGSYSL
;
A
#
# COMPACT_ATOMS: atom_id res chain seq x y z
N MET A 1 -8.57 -29.19 39.15
CA MET A 1 -8.21 -29.15 37.72
C MET A 1 -8.68 -27.81 37.17
N GLU A 2 -7.95 -26.75 37.51
CA GLU A 2 -8.10 -25.42 36.93
C GLU A 2 -6.86 -25.17 36.09
N GLY A 3 -7.05 -25.04 34.79
CA GLY A 3 -6.01 -24.72 33.82
C GLY A 3 -6.56 -23.70 32.85
N ALA A 4 -6.71 -22.46 33.31
CA ALA A 4 -6.97 -21.32 32.44
C ALA A 4 -5.67 -21.02 31.67
N LEU A 5 -5.63 -21.43 30.41
CA LEU A 5 -4.58 -21.05 29.47
C LEU A 5 -4.80 -19.60 29.03
N GLU A 6 -4.16 -18.68 29.74
CA GLU A 6 -3.80 -17.37 29.20
C GLU A 6 -2.89 -17.59 27.97
N THR A 7 -3.48 -17.52 26.79
CA THR A 7 -2.72 -17.39 25.53
C THR A 7 -3.20 -16.16 24.77
N GLY A 8 -3.19 -15.02 25.46
CA GLY A 8 -3.13 -13.71 24.82
C GLY A 8 -1.76 -13.55 24.16
N ARG A 9 -1.54 -14.16 22.99
CA ARG A 9 -0.45 -13.77 22.10
C ARG A 9 -0.73 -12.33 21.69
N PHE A 10 -0.12 -11.38 22.37
CA PHE A 10 0.08 -10.05 21.82
C PHE A 10 0.83 -10.25 20.50
N PHE A 11 0.12 -10.16 19.39
CA PHE A 11 0.76 -9.99 18.10
C PHE A 11 1.58 -8.71 18.23
N VAL A 12 2.90 -8.85 18.34
CA VAL A 12 3.82 -7.71 18.26
C VAL A 12 3.67 -7.18 16.85
N THR A 13 2.73 -6.26 16.66
CA THR A 13 2.51 -5.59 15.39
C THR A 13 3.78 -4.82 15.08
N HIS A 14 4.46 -5.24 14.02
CA HIS A 14 5.64 -4.55 13.54
C HIS A 14 5.29 -3.07 13.30
N PRO A 15 6.08 -2.10 13.80
CA PRO A 15 5.66 -0.69 13.79
C PRO A 15 5.52 -0.10 12.38
N PHE A 16 6.17 -0.73 11.38
CA PHE A 16 6.26 -0.24 10.00
C PHE A 16 5.15 -0.75 9.06
N ILE A 17 4.00 -1.18 9.58
CA ILE A 17 2.88 -1.66 8.75
C ILE A 17 2.08 -0.52 8.13
N LEU A 18 1.54 -0.72 6.91
CA LEU A 18 0.69 0.27 6.22
C LEU A 18 -0.73 0.38 6.83
N TRP A 19 -1.13 -0.56 7.67
CA TRP A 19 -2.52 -0.77 8.11
C TRP A 19 -2.79 -0.16 9.48
N GLN A 20 -2.61 1.15 9.64
CA GLN A 20 -2.78 1.81 10.94
C GLN A 20 -3.45 3.19 10.86
N PRO A 21 -4.19 3.63 11.91
CA PRO A 21 -5.09 4.79 11.83
C PRO A 21 -4.43 6.12 11.47
N ASN A 22 -3.13 6.23 11.72
CA ASN A 22 -2.28 7.42 11.52
C ASN A 22 -1.16 7.17 10.51
N ILE A 23 -1.31 6.21 9.60
CA ILE A 23 -0.23 5.79 8.68
C ILE A 23 0.34 6.97 7.90
N PHE A 24 -0.50 7.87 7.38
CA PHE A 24 0.03 8.99 6.61
C PHE A 24 0.75 10.02 7.48
N GLU A 25 0.30 10.24 8.71
CA GLU A 25 1.01 11.09 9.67
C GLU A 25 2.39 10.52 10.01
N LEU A 26 2.50 9.19 10.11
CA LEU A 26 3.78 8.50 10.33
C LEU A 26 4.70 8.57 9.10
N LEU A 27 4.16 8.39 7.90
CA LEU A 27 4.90 8.54 6.65
C LEU A 27 5.43 9.99 6.46
N GLU A 28 4.69 10.98 6.94
CA GLU A 28 5.08 12.40 6.86
C GLU A 28 6.07 12.81 7.97
N ASN A 29 5.88 12.35 9.20
CA ASN A 29 6.57 12.91 10.37
C ASN A 29 7.52 11.93 11.07
N GLY A 30 7.55 10.67 10.67
CA GLY A 30 8.28 9.62 11.39
C GLY A 30 7.45 9.00 12.50
N GLY A 31 8.07 8.12 13.28
CA GLY A 31 7.35 7.30 14.24
C GLY A 31 8.26 6.39 15.06
N PRO A 32 7.67 5.55 15.92
CA PRO A 32 8.43 4.63 16.75
C PRO A 32 9.11 3.54 15.90
N GLY A 33 10.34 3.20 16.30
CA GLY A 33 11.09 2.05 15.84
C GLY A 33 10.77 0.79 16.64
N THR A 34 11.40 -0.33 16.27
CA THR A 34 11.19 -1.64 16.91
C THR A 34 11.68 -1.70 18.36
N ASP A 35 12.66 -0.87 18.70
CA ASP A 35 13.25 -0.70 20.03
C ASP A 35 12.59 0.44 20.84
N GLY A 36 11.55 1.07 20.28
CA GLY A 36 10.90 2.24 20.87
C GLY A 36 11.61 3.56 20.60
N ALA A 37 12.76 3.57 19.89
CA ALA A 37 13.39 4.82 19.46
C ALA A 37 12.50 5.58 18.47
N VAL A 38 12.44 6.92 18.56
CA VAL A 38 11.70 7.72 17.58
C VAL A 38 12.57 7.89 16.33
N LEU A 39 12.12 7.33 15.21
CA LEU A 39 12.82 7.41 13.93
C LEU A 39 12.43 8.67 13.18
N SER A 40 13.39 9.19 12.41
CA SER A 40 13.13 10.28 11.47
C SER A 40 12.09 9.87 10.42
N ALA A 41 11.43 10.87 9.82
CA ALA A 41 10.42 10.61 8.80
C ALA A 41 10.97 9.89 7.56
N ASP A 42 12.20 10.17 7.14
CA ASP A 42 12.84 9.47 6.02
C ASP A 42 13.11 8.01 6.36
N GLU A 43 13.67 7.75 7.54
CA GLU A 43 13.99 6.39 7.97
C GLU A 43 12.74 5.54 8.18
N TRP A 44 11.72 6.11 8.84
CA TRP A 44 10.46 5.42 9.09
C TRP A 44 9.75 5.09 7.78
N PHE A 45 9.70 6.06 6.85
CA PHE A 45 9.14 5.88 5.51
C PHE A 45 9.89 4.81 4.73
N GLU A 46 11.24 4.84 4.71
CA GLU A 46 12.05 3.82 4.03
C GLU A 46 11.71 2.41 4.54
N ARG A 47 11.68 2.21 5.87
CA ARG A 47 11.39 0.91 6.48
C ARG A 47 9.96 0.44 6.17
N CYS A 48 8.99 1.34 6.20
CA CYS A 48 7.59 1.03 5.88
C CYS A 48 7.41 0.60 4.42
N ILE A 49 7.96 1.39 3.48
CA ILE A 49 7.88 1.06 2.05
C ILE A 49 8.67 -0.21 1.73
N ALA A 50 9.83 -0.43 2.36
CA ALA A 50 10.61 -1.66 2.18
C ALA A 50 9.85 -2.90 2.63
N LEU A 51 9.21 -2.86 3.81
CA LEU A 51 8.40 -3.97 4.31
C LEU A 51 7.21 -4.25 3.38
N ALA A 52 6.47 -3.21 3.00
CA ALA A 52 5.33 -3.38 2.10
C ALA A 52 5.74 -3.93 0.72
N ALA A 53 6.84 -3.42 0.15
CA ALA A 53 7.36 -3.89 -1.11
C ALA A 53 7.84 -5.35 -1.03
N HIS A 54 8.43 -5.74 0.10
CA HIS A 54 8.81 -7.13 0.37
C HIS A 54 7.59 -8.05 0.40
N ASP A 55 6.56 -7.70 1.17
CA ASP A 55 5.32 -8.48 1.29
C ASP A 55 4.61 -8.61 -0.05
N ILE A 56 4.63 -7.56 -0.89
CA ILE A 56 4.09 -7.60 -2.25
C ILE A 56 4.92 -8.54 -3.12
N ALA A 57 6.26 -8.41 -3.12
CA ALA A 57 7.13 -9.23 -3.96
C ALA A 57 7.06 -10.73 -3.62
N GLN A 58 6.92 -11.06 -2.34
CA GLN A 58 6.74 -12.44 -1.89
C GLN A 58 5.53 -13.12 -2.52
N GLN A 59 4.43 -12.39 -2.77
CA GLN A 59 3.23 -12.92 -3.44
C GLN A 59 3.50 -13.39 -4.87
N PHE A 60 4.58 -12.90 -5.50
CA PHE A 60 5.04 -13.30 -6.84
C PHE A 60 6.26 -14.24 -6.78
N GLY A 61 6.65 -14.68 -5.58
CA GLY A 61 7.85 -15.49 -5.36
C GLY A 61 9.12 -14.75 -5.78
N CYS A 62 9.18 -13.45 -5.50
CA CYS A 62 10.30 -12.57 -5.77
C CYS A 62 10.76 -11.85 -4.50
N SER A 63 11.99 -11.35 -4.53
CA SER A 63 12.50 -10.32 -3.63
C SER A 63 12.80 -9.05 -4.40
N VAL A 64 12.69 -7.91 -3.72
CA VAL A 64 12.98 -6.58 -4.28
C VAL A 64 13.98 -5.85 -3.40
N SER A 65 14.85 -5.06 -4.03
CA SER A 65 15.74 -4.12 -3.36
C SER A 65 15.31 -2.70 -3.69
N LEU A 66 15.20 -1.85 -2.67
CA LEU A 66 14.81 -0.45 -2.83
C LEU A 66 16.03 0.48 -2.82
N SER A 67 15.99 1.51 -3.66
CA SER A 67 16.98 2.59 -3.63
C SER A 67 16.64 3.60 -2.54
N LYS A 68 17.46 3.69 -1.49
CA LYS A 68 17.26 4.65 -0.38
C LYS A 68 17.10 6.09 -0.86
N LEU A 69 17.98 6.53 -1.76
CA LEU A 69 17.95 7.87 -2.35
C LEU A 69 16.61 8.13 -3.05
N ARG A 70 16.19 7.23 -3.94
CA ARG A 70 14.93 7.40 -4.71
C ARG A 70 13.70 7.33 -3.83
N THR A 71 13.73 6.52 -2.78
CA THR A 71 12.66 6.42 -1.78
C THR A 71 12.53 7.72 -0.98
N ALA A 72 13.64 8.30 -0.52
CA ALA A 72 13.64 9.60 0.17
C ALA A 72 13.15 10.74 -0.73
N GLU A 73 13.58 10.76 -1.99
CA GLU A 73 13.09 11.72 -2.97
C GLU A 73 11.59 11.57 -3.23
N ALA A 74 11.09 10.34 -3.34
CA ALA A 74 9.66 10.08 -3.52
C ALA A 74 8.85 10.65 -2.36
N ARG A 75 9.31 10.44 -1.11
CA ARG A 75 8.69 11.03 0.08
C ARG A 75 8.68 12.55 0.03
N MET A 76 9.83 13.17 -0.27
CA MET A 76 9.96 14.63 -0.34
C MET A 76 8.98 15.22 -1.37
N PHE A 77 8.93 14.66 -2.58
CA PHE A 77 8.03 15.14 -3.63
C PHE A 77 6.56 14.93 -3.27
N TRP A 78 6.22 13.77 -2.71
CA TRP A 78 4.89 13.47 -2.21
C TRP A 78 4.44 14.47 -1.14
N SER A 79 5.23 14.67 -0.08
CA SER A 79 4.91 15.61 1.00
C SER A 79 4.77 17.04 0.49
N ARG A 80 5.64 17.47 -0.43
CA ARG A 80 5.57 18.79 -1.04
C ARG A 80 4.29 19.00 -1.85
N ASP A 81 3.88 18.00 -2.63
CA ASP A 81 2.67 18.10 -3.43
C ASP A 81 1.42 18.09 -2.55
N LEU A 82 1.37 17.28 -1.48
CA LEU A 82 0.25 17.31 -0.54
C LEU A 82 0.02 18.69 0.09
N LYS A 83 1.09 19.44 0.35
CA LYS A 83 1.03 20.82 0.88
C LYS A 83 0.56 21.86 -0.15
N ARG A 84 0.65 21.56 -1.44
CA ARG A 84 0.31 22.47 -2.54
C ARG A 84 -1.12 22.31 -3.04
N ILE A 85 -1.74 21.17 -2.76
CA ILE A 85 -3.12 20.93 -3.17
C ILE A 85 -3.99 21.88 -2.37
N ASP A 86 -4.61 22.84 -3.05
CA ASP A 86 -5.60 23.72 -2.46
C ASP A 86 -6.90 22.95 -2.23
N PHE A 87 -7.46 23.04 -1.03
CA PHE A 87 -8.66 22.32 -0.63
C PHE A 87 -9.81 23.32 -0.52
N ALA A 88 -10.56 23.46 -1.60
CA ALA A 88 -11.88 24.08 -1.56
C ALA A 88 -12.86 23.11 -0.86
N GLY A 89 -12.85 23.05 0.48
CA GLY A 89 -13.73 22.16 1.25
C GLY A 89 -13.35 21.98 2.72
N ARG A 90 -14.28 21.43 3.52
CA ARG A 90 -14.14 21.22 4.97
C ARG A 90 -12.96 20.28 5.29
N GLY A 91 -11.83 20.85 5.68
CA GLY A 91 -10.66 20.14 6.19
C GLY A 91 -9.39 20.49 5.40
N ASN A 92 -8.38 21.04 6.09
CA ASN A 92 -7.10 21.44 5.49
C ASN A 92 -6.22 20.27 5.02
N ARG A 93 -6.79 19.09 4.73
CA ARG A 93 -6.02 17.89 4.38
C ARG A 93 -6.68 17.11 3.23
N PRO A 94 -5.87 16.54 2.32
CA PRO A 94 -6.38 15.64 1.29
C PRO A 94 -6.97 14.38 1.93
N ASP A 95 -8.04 13.85 1.33
CA ASP A 95 -8.57 12.54 1.69
C ASP A 95 -7.54 11.42 1.47
N ALA A 96 -7.80 10.27 2.07
CA ALA A 96 -6.88 9.13 2.04
C ALA A 96 -6.59 8.61 0.62
N TYR A 97 -7.60 8.59 -0.26
CA TYR A 97 -7.43 8.13 -1.66
C TYR A 97 -6.51 9.08 -2.42
N LYS A 98 -6.65 10.39 -2.19
CA LYS A 98 -5.79 11.40 -2.80
C LYS A 98 -4.35 11.29 -2.28
N ARG A 99 -4.16 11.12 -0.96
CA ARG A 99 -2.82 10.89 -0.36
C ARG A 99 -2.16 9.63 -0.93
N ALA A 100 -2.91 8.52 -1.04
CA ALA A 100 -2.45 7.26 -1.59
C ALA A 100 -2.13 7.34 -3.11
N GLY A 101 -2.99 7.99 -3.89
CA GLY A 101 -2.80 8.26 -5.32
C GLY A 101 -1.49 9.00 -5.62
N PHE A 102 -1.23 10.06 -4.86
CA PHE A 102 -0.01 10.86 -4.99
C PHE A 102 1.23 10.08 -4.51
N LEU A 103 1.10 9.26 -3.46
CA LEU A 103 2.20 8.41 -2.99
C LEU A 103 2.60 7.38 -4.06
N ALA A 104 1.63 6.62 -4.57
CA ALA A 104 1.85 5.64 -5.63
C ALA A 104 2.47 6.29 -6.89
N TYR A 105 2.00 7.48 -7.26
CA TYR A 105 2.59 8.26 -8.35
C TYR A 105 4.09 8.50 -8.13
N TRP A 106 4.48 9.01 -6.96
CA TRP A 106 5.88 9.37 -6.69
C TRP A 106 6.78 8.15 -6.49
N LEU A 107 6.30 7.08 -5.86
CA LEU A 107 7.02 5.81 -5.77
C LEU A 107 7.33 5.24 -7.17
N ARG A 108 6.36 5.27 -8.08
CA ARG A 108 6.58 4.86 -9.48
C ARG A 108 7.50 5.81 -10.21
N ARG A 109 7.27 7.13 -10.11
CA ARG A 109 8.01 8.15 -10.87
C ARG A 109 9.48 8.23 -10.48
N ARG A 110 9.84 7.95 -9.22
CA ARG A 110 11.24 7.84 -8.79
C ARG A 110 11.84 6.46 -9.01
N ILE A 111 11.06 5.46 -9.43
CA ILE A 111 11.53 4.08 -9.66
C ILE A 111 12.24 3.55 -8.41
N VAL A 112 11.50 3.50 -7.30
CA VAL A 112 12.07 3.15 -5.98
C VAL A 112 12.59 1.72 -5.93
N VAL A 113 12.02 0.79 -6.71
CA VAL A 113 12.52 -0.57 -6.86
C VAL A 113 13.74 -0.55 -7.78
N ASN A 114 14.92 -0.86 -7.22
CA ASN A 114 16.18 -0.87 -7.95
C ASN A 114 16.44 -2.22 -8.64
N GLU A 115 16.16 -3.30 -7.91
CA GLU A 115 16.42 -4.66 -8.38
C GLU A 115 15.27 -5.57 -7.98
N THR A 116 14.97 -6.56 -8.82
CA THR A 116 13.98 -7.60 -8.56
C THR A 116 14.59 -8.96 -8.89
N THR A 117 14.61 -9.86 -7.92
CA THR A 117 15.21 -11.19 -8.05
C THR A 117 14.17 -12.26 -7.76
N PRO A 118 14.02 -13.28 -8.63
CA PRO A 118 13.24 -14.48 -8.30
C PRO A 118 13.78 -15.14 -7.03
N SER A 119 12.92 -15.49 -6.09
CA SER A 119 13.34 -16.19 -4.87
C SER A 119 13.71 -17.64 -5.20
N PRO A 120 14.95 -18.08 -4.93
CA PRO A 120 15.37 -19.46 -5.20
C PRO A 120 14.58 -20.44 -4.32
N GLY A 121 14.21 -21.60 -4.87
CA GLY A 121 13.53 -22.66 -4.13
C GLY A 121 12.03 -22.47 -3.91
N VAL A 122 11.45 -21.32 -4.26
CA VAL A 122 9.99 -21.17 -4.33
C VAL A 122 9.53 -21.64 -5.70
N ALA A 123 9.18 -22.93 -5.78
CA ALA A 123 8.50 -23.48 -6.94
C ALA A 123 7.13 -22.80 -7.03
N TYR A 124 7.01 -21.83 -7.94
CA TYR A 124 5.79 -21.07 -8.13
C TYR A 124 4.93 -21.84 -9.13
N ASP A 125 4.56 -23.04 -8.69
CA ASP A 125 3.98 -24.13 -9.48
C ASP A 125 2.47 -23.97 -9.71
N ALA A 126 1.91 -22.82 -9.34
CA ALA A 126 0.54 -22.48 -9.69
C ALA A 126 0.41 -22.38 -11.23
N PRO A 127 -0.71 -22.80 -11.84
CA PRO A 127 -0.98 -22.59 -13.25
C PRO A 127 -0.79 -21.11 -13.64
N GLY A 128 0.08 -20.83 -14.62
CA GLY A 128 0.43 -19.48 -15.03
C GLY A 128 1.42 -18.75 -14.11
N GLY A 129 1.89 -19.40 -13.06
CA GLY A 129 2.73 -18.81 -12.02
C GLY A 129 4.05 -18.24 -12.55
N THR A 130 4.75 -18.99 -13.40
CA THR A 130 5.98 -18.53 -14.07
C THR A 130 5.76 -17.25 -14.87
N ALA A 131 4.62 -17.13 -15.57
CA ALA A 131 4.28 -15.93 -16.31
C ALA A 131 3.96 -14.75 -15.37
N ARG A 132 3.25 -15.00 -14.26
CA ARG A 132 2.96 -13.98 -13.24
C ARG A 132 4.24 -13.42 -12.63
N ARG A 133 5.20 -14.30 -12.30
CA ARG A 133 6.52 -13.94 -11.81
C ARG A 133 7.32 -13.14 -12.85
N ALA A 134 7.38 -13.61 -14.09
CA ALA A 134 8.09 -12.92 -15.17
C ALA A 134 7.54 -11.51 -15.41
N ASN A 135 6.21 -11.37 -15.39
CA ASN A 135 5.54 -10.08 -15.44
C ASN A 135 5.87 -9.22 -14.22
N PHE A 136 5.90 -9.78 -13.01
CA PHE A 136 6.31 -9.01 -11.83
C PHE A 136 7.73 -8.47 -11.99
N VAL A 137 8.70 -9.29 -12.40
CA VAL A 137 10.08 -8.84 -12.68
C VAL A 137 10.08 -7.70 -13.70
N ALA A 138 9.29 -7.82 -14.77
CA ALA A 138 9.22 -6.79 -15.81
C ALA A 138 8.56 -5.49 -15.35
N TYR A 139 7.64 -5.52 -14.38
CA TYR A 139 6.80 -4.40 -13.94
C TYR A 139 6.90 -4.08 -12.44
N ALA A 140 7.96 -4.52 -11.75
CA ALA A 140 8.02 -4.53 -10.29
C ALA A 140 7.80 -3.14 -9.67
N SER A 141 8.45 -2.11 -10.20
CA SER A 141 8.27 -0.74 -9.68
C SER A 141 6.86 -0.21 -9.87
N ASP A 142 6.17 -0.58 -10.95
CA ASP A 142 4.81 -0.14 -11.25
C ASP A 142 3.81 -0.88 -10.34
N ILE A 143 3.95 -2.20 -10.25
CA ILE A 143 3.11 -3.07 -9.41
C ILE A 143 3.25 -2.71 -7.93
N VAL A 144 4.48 -2.59 -7.41
CA VAL A 144 4.72 -2.26 -5.99
C VAL A 144 4.10 -0.91 -5.65
N ALA A 145 4.34 0.12 -6.47
CA ALA A 145 3.79 1.44 -6.24
C ALA A 145 2.25 1.44 -6.26
N PHE A 146 1.64 0.76 -7.24
CA PHE A 146 0.20 0.64 -7.34
C PHE A 146 -0.39 -0.09 -6.13
N MET A 147 0.19 -1.23 -5.76
CA MET A 147 -0.28 -2.05 -4.66
C MET A 147 -0.19 -1.30 -3.34
N ILE A 148 0.91 -0.58 -3.04
CA ILE A 148 1.00 0.24 -1.82
C ILE A 148 -0.14 1.27 -1.73
N GLY A 149 -0.43 1.99 -2.82
CA GLY A 149 -1.53 2.95 -2.83
C GLY A 149 -2.91 2.28 -2.74
N PHE A 150 -3.09 1.12 -3.39
CA PHE A 150 -4.32 0.32 -3.31
C PHE A 150 -4.56 -0.15 -1.87
N GLN A 151 -3.50 -0.67 -1.24
CA GLN A 151 -3.50 -1.16 0.12
C GLN A 151 -3.91 -0.07 1.12
N LEU A 152 -3.30 1.10 1.05
CA LEU A 152 -3.69 2.26 1.86
C LEU A 152 -5.16 2.66 1.61
N SER A 153 -5.58 2.71 0.35
CA SER A 153 -6.96 3.06 -0.01
C SER A 153 -7.97 2.05 0.55
N CYS A 154 -7.64 0.76 0.47
CA CYS A 154 -8.46 -0.32 1.01
C CYS A 154 -8.57 -0.23 2.53
N TYR A 155 -7.48 0.06 3.23
CA TYR A 155 -7.50 0.27 4.67
C TYR A 155 -8.46 1.39 5.08
N TYR A 156 -8.45 2.53 4.39
CA TYR A 156 -9.33 3.65 4.72
C TYR A 156 -10.78 3.45 4.26
N SER A 157 -11.01 2.69 3.19
CA SER A 157 -12.36 2.26 2.79
C SER A 157 -12.97 1.31 3.82
N LEU A 158 -12.21 0.30 4.25
CA LEU A 158 -12.67 -0.72 5.18
C LEU A 158 -12.63 -0.27 6.65
N GLY A 159 -11.75 0.68 6.98
CA GLY A 159 -11.49 1.17 8.34
C GLY A 159 -12.67 1.90 8.99
N ASN A 160 -13.66 2.33 8.19
CA ASN A 160 -14.94 2.81 8.73
C ASN A 160 -15.82 1.68 9.28
N HIS A 161 -15.52 0.40 8.99
CA HIS A 161 -16.37 -0.75 9.31
C HIS A 161 -15.67 -1.90 10.05
N LEU A 162 -14.34 -1.96 10.11
CA LEU A 162 -13.61 -3.10 10.67
C LEU A 162 -12.88 -2.77 11.97
N LYS A 163 -13.46 -3.20 13.09
CA LYS A 163 -12.77 -3.40 14.38
C LYS A 163 -11.95 -4.71 14.42
N ASP A 164 -11.85 -5.42 13.29
CA ASP A 164 -11.44 -6.82 13.23
C ASP A 164 -9.96 -7.01 12.88
N ALA A 165 -9.30 -7.95 13.54
CA ALA A 165 -7.87 -8.25 13.38
C ALA A 165 -7.49 -8.87 12.00
N ASN A 166 -8.47 -9.24 11.16
CA ASN A 166 -8.27 -9.93 9.87
C ASN A 166 -8.20 -8.99 8.64
N VAL A 167 -8.02 -7.69 8.85
CA VAL A 167 -7.94 -6.69 7.76
C VAL A 167 -6.79 -7.00 6.79
N SER A 168 -5.64 -7.45 7.29
CA SER A 168 -4.45 -7.73 6.47
C SER A 168 -4.68 -8.80 5.39
N SER A 169 -5.35 -9.90 5.72
CA SER A 169 -5.59 -11.01 4.80
C SER A 169 -6.61 -10.67 3.70
N ARG A 170 -7.61 -9.84 4.01
CA ARG A 170 -8.59 -9.34 3.03
C ARG A 170 -8.00 -8.31 2.08
N ILE A 171 -7.13 -7.42 2.58
CA ILE A 171 -6.52 -6.41 1.71
C ILE A 171 -5.55 -7.06 0.72
N GLN A 172 -4.75 -8.03 1.14
CA GLN A 172 -3.74 -8.67 0.29
C GLN A 172 -4.32 -9.53 -0.84
N SER A 173 -5.56 -10.03 -0.71
CA SER A 173 -6.17 -10.98 -1.65
C SER A 173 -7.13 -10.37 -2.69
N SER A 174 -7.28 -9.03 -2.69
CA SER A 174 -8.45 -8.40 -3.32
C SER A 174 -8.27 -7.88 -4.76
N VAL A 175 -7.05 -7.76 -5.28
CA VAL A 175 -6.83 -7.23 -6.65
C VAL A 175 -6.72 -8.37 -7.66
N GLU A 176 -7.62 -8.40 -8.64
CA GLU A 176 -7.54 -9.32 -9.77
C GLU A 176 -6.23 -9.09 -10.55
N TYR A 177 -5.56 -10.19 -10.91
CA TYR A 177 -4.24 -10.12 -11.54
C TYR A 177 -4.25 -9.41 -12.90
N THR A 178 -5.26 -9.66 -13.72
CA THR A 178 -5.47 -9.03 -15.04
C THR A 178 -5.57 -7.51 -14.88
N TYR A 179 -6.41 -7.05 -13.96
CA TYR A 179 -6.56 -5.64 -13.60
C TYR A 179 -5.24 -5.03 -13.12
N LEU A 180 -4.52 -5.71 -12.23
CA LEU A 180 -3.20 -5.27 -11.76
C LEU A 180 -2.22 -5.07 -12.92
N MET A 181 -2.20 -6.00 -13.87
CA MET A 181 -1.32 -5.90 -15.04
C MET A 181 -1.70 -4.75 -15.97
N ASP A 182 -3.01 -4.51 -16.19
CA ASP A 182 -3.47 -3.43 -17.03
C ASP A 182 -3.17 -2.06 -16.42
N VAL A 183 -3.38 -1.90 -15.11
CA VAL A 183 -2.99 -0.66 -14.42
C VAL A 183 -1.47 -0.48 -14.40
N SER A 184 -0.69 -1.55 -14.24
CA SER A 184 0.77 -1.46 -14.27
C SER A 184 1.29 -1.03 -15.65
N ARG A 185 0.70 -1.55 -16.73
CA ARG A 185 0.99 -1.10 -18.11
C ARG A 185 0.60 0.36 -18.31
N LEU A 186 -0.57 0.76 -17.83
CA LEU A 186 -1.02 2.15 -17.88
C LEU A 186 -0.03 3.07 -17.16
N MET A 187 0.38 2.73 -15.94
CA MET A 187 1.36 3.49 -15.15
C MET A 187 2.71 3.61 -15.88
N ARG A 188 3.15 2.57 -16.58
CA ARG A 188 4.40 2.59 -17.35
C ARG A 188 4.42 3.61 -18.49
N MET A 189 3.26 3.94 -19.08
CA MET A 189 3.17 4.89 -20.19
C MET A 189 3.53 6.35 -19.81
N ASN A 190 3.98 6.60 -18.57
CA ASN A 190 4.44 7.89 -18.03
C ASN A 190 3.44 9.05 -18.03
N ASN A 191 2.28 8.91 -18.67
CA ASN A 191 1.26 9.95 -18.80
C ASN A 191 0.17 9.89 -17.72
N VAL A 192 0.25 8.94 -16.79
CA VAL A 192 -0.71 8.85 -15.68
C VAL A 192 -0.39 9.91 -14.64
N SER A 193 -1.29 10.87 -14.49
CA SER A 193 -1.22 11.90 -13.47
C SER A 193 -1.54 11.32 -12.08
N PRO A 194 -1.07 11.94 -10.98
CA PRO A 194 -1.46 11.51 -9.63
C PRO A 194 -2.97 11.59 -9.38
N HIS A 195 -3.66 12.50 -10.06
CA HIS A 195 -5.12 12.60 -10.02
C HIS A 195 -5.81 11.39 -10.68
N ALA A 196 -5.25 10.85 -11.76
CA ALA A 196 -5.78 9.63 -12.38
C ALA A 196 -5.66 8.44 -11.44
N LEU A 197 -4.54 8.29 -10.71
CA LEU A 197 -4.39 7.24 -9.69
C LEU A 197 -5.38 7.41 -8.52
N TYR A 198 -5.58 8.64 -8.07
CA TYR A 198 -6.64 8.95 -7.10
C TYR A 198 -8.02 8.51 -7.60
N LEU A 199 -8.39 8.83 -8.86
CA LEU A 199 -9.67 8.43 -9.44
C LEU A 199 -9.79 6.92 -9.57
N ILE A 200 -8.71 6.23 -9.98
CA ILE A 200 -8.65 4.77 -10.02
C ILE A 200 -8.96 4.20 -8.63
N TYR A 201 -8.23 4.62 -7.59
CA TYR A 201 -8.48 4.13 -6.23
C TYR A 201 -9.89 4.44 -5.77
N ARG A 202 -10.37 5.67 -5.94
CA ARG A 202 -11.73 6.04 -5.55
C ARG A 202 -12.79 5.22 -6.29
N SER A 203 -12.61 4.95 -7.59
CA SER A 203 -13.55 4.17 -8.40
C SER A 203 -13.67 2.71 -7.95
N ILE A 204 -12.59 2.11 -7.47
CA ILE A 204 -12.58 0.73 -6.94
C ILE A 204 -13.47 0.62 -5.69
N PHE A 205 -13.50 1.66 -4.85
CA PHE A 205 -14.19 1.62 -3.56
C PHE A 205 -15.53 2.37 -3.54
N LEU A 206 -15.85 3.14 -4.58
CA LEU A 206 -17.12 3.87 -4.73
C LEU A 206 -18.34 2.93 -4.75
N SER A 207 -18.23 1.74 -5.35
CA SER A 207 -19.34 0.78 -5.42
C SER A 207 -19.74 0.22 -4.06
N ASN A 208 -18.81 0.16 -3.10
CA ASN A 208 -19.08 -0.40 -1.78
C ASN A 208 -19.85 0.56 -0.88
N GLU A 209 -19.76 1.88 -1.10
CA GLU A 209 -20.46 2.89 -0.29
C GLU A 209 -21.97 2.91 -0.59
N TYR A 210 -22.38 2.62 -1.83
CA TYR A 210 -23.79 2.62 -2.23
C TYR A 210 -24.56 1.37 -1.79
N ASP A 211 -23.90 0.22 -1.66
CA ASP A 211 -24.54 -1.01 -1.18
C ASP A 211 -24.82 -0.98 0.33
N THR A 212 -24.03 -0.24 1.12
CA THR A 212 -24.29 -0.07 2.56
C THR A 212 -25.46 0.88 2.86
N ASP A 213 -25.74 1.86 2.00
CA ASP A 213 -26.86 2.79 2.20
C ASP A 213 -28.21 2.17 1.81
N LEU A 214 -28.24 1.27 0.82
CA LEU A 214 -29.47 0.57 0.40
C LEU A 214 -29.87 -0.57 1.36
N GLY A 215 -28.97 -1.04 2.23
CA GLY A 215 -29.26 -2.02 3.28
C GLY A 215 -29.99 -1.47 4.50
N SER A 216 -30.26 -0.17 4.56
CA SER A 216 -31.01 0.48 5.65
C SER A 216 -32.51 0.67 5.35
N TYR A 217 -32.97 0.27 4.16
CA TYR A 217 -34.38 0.18 3.82
C TYR A 217 -34.85 -1.28 3.78
N SER A 218 -34.89 -1.93 4.94
CA SER A 218 -35.78 -3.05 5.17
C SER A 218 -37.12 -2.53 5.69
N LEU A 219 -38.19 -2.80 4.93
CA LEU A 219 -39.60 -2.73 5.33
C LEU A 219 -39.85 -3.45 6.66
#